data_AF-X1CTN5-F1
#
_entry.id   AF-X1CTN5-F1
#
_cell.length_a   1.000
_cell.length_b   1.000
_cell.length_c   1.000
_cell.angle_alpha   90.00
_cell.angle_beta   90.00
_cell.angle_gamma   90.00
#
_symmetry.space_group_name_H-M   'P 1'
#
loop_
_entity.id
_entity.type
_entity.pdbx_description
1 polymer ?
#
loop_
_entity_poly.entity_id
_entity_poly.type
_entity_poly.pdbx_seq_one_letter_code
_entity_poly.pdbx_strand_id
1 'polypeptide(L)'
;DTFISQPDQANPALAETAVDNLLYGDPYFISQDKRVLLLANLPEHIKERYINDAGDTYLVTIYPREHIWDFEVLRRFNAQLERVSPRITGNPPMFLRLIDYIGRDGLRATILAIFIVIILLWVDFRSLSMALLGVIPLIAGGIW
;
A
#
# COMPACT_ATOMS: atom_id res chain seq x y z
N ASP A 1 -17.66 -27.83 39.30
CA ASP A 1 -18.16 -28.25 37.97
C ASP A 1 -19.45 -27.57 37.49
N THR A 2 -19.73 -26.33 37.89
CA THR A 2 -20.92 -25.58 37.41
C THR A 2 -20.62 -24.63 36.24
N PHE A 3 -19.37 -24.17 36.10
CA PHE A 3 -18.96 -23.20 35.07
C PHE A 3 -18.77 -23.80 33.67
N ILE A 4 -18.36 -25.07 33.57
CA ILE A 4 -18.12 -25.75 32.28
C ILE A 4 -19.45 -26.24 31.67
N SER A 5 -20.45 -26.51 32.51
CA SER A 5 -21.73 -27.10 32.12
C SER A 5 -22.83 -26.07 31.80
N GLN A 6 -22.68 -24.80 32.24
CA GLN A 6 -23.62 -23.71 31.98
C GLN A 6 -22.88 -22.41 31.60
N PRO A 7 -22.36 -22.30 30.37
CA PRO A 7 -21.56 -21.16 29.92
C PRO A 7 -22.34 -19.84 29.92
N ASP A 8 -23.66 -19.88 29.76
CA ASP A 8 -24.51 -18.67 29.72
C ASP A 8 -24.69 -18.01 31.09
N GLN A 9 -24.37 -18.71 32.19
CA GLN A 9 -24.41 -18.17 33.56
C GLN A 9 -23.01 -17.79 34.08
N ALA A 10 -21.96 -17.99 33.29
CA ALA A 10 -20.60 -17.70 33.70
C ALA A 10 -20.33 -16.19 33.68
N ASN A 11 -19.75 -15.66 34.76
CA ASN A 11 -19.29 -14.27 34.79
C ASN A 11 -18.05 -14.13 33.88
N PRO A 12 -18.13 -13.37 32.77
CA PRO A 12 -17.04 -13.27 31.79
C PRO A 12 -15.75 -12.70 32.39
N ALA A 13 -15.83 -11.77 33.35
CA ALA A 13 -14.64 -11.19 33.99
C ALA A 13 -13.88 -12.21 34.86
N LEU A 14 -14.59 -13.14 35.50
CA LEU A 14 -13.96 -14.23 36.26
C LEU A 14 -13.35 -15.26 35.32
N ALA A 15 -13.96 -15.50 34.17
CA ALA A 15 -13.42 -16.39 33.15
C ALA A 15 -12.11 -15.82 32.56
N GLU A 16 -12.07 -14.52 32.21
CA GLU A 16 -10.85 -13.87 31.71
C GLU A 16 -9.72 -13.90 32.74
N THR A 17 -10.02 -13.55 34.00
CA THR A 17 -9.02 -13.60 35.09
C THR A 17 -8.49 -15.01 35.33
N ALA A 18 -9.34 -16.04 35.21
CA ALA A 18 -8.93 -17.44 35.33
C ALA A 18 -8.03 -17.86 34.17
N VAL A 19 -8.31 -17.40 32.94
CA VAL A 19 -7.48 -17.64 31.77
C VAL A 19 -6.12 -16.96 31.90
N ASP A 20 -6.07 -15.68 32.31
CA ASP A 20 -4.80 -14.96 32.51
C ASP A 20 -3.91 -15.63 33.56
N ASN A 21 -4.49 -16.07 34.67
CA ASN A 21 -3.76 -16.79 35.71
C ASN A 21 -3.27 -18.16 35.24
N LEU A 22 -4.05 -18.86 34.41
CA LEU A 22 -3.68 -20.16 33.84
C LEU A 22 -2.54 -20.03 32.82
N LEU A 23 -2.57 -18.94 32.04
CA LEU A 23 -1.59 -18.65 31.01
C LEU A 23 -0.40 -17.84 31.54
N TYR A 24 -0.31 -17.60 32.85
CA TYR A 24 0.75 -16.79 33.46
C TYR A 24 0.96 -15.41 32.82
N GLY A 25 -0.12 -14.83 32.27
CA GLY A 25 -0.07 -13.57 31.54
C GLY A 25 0.47 -13.67 30.11
N ASP A 26 0.65 -14.88 29.55
CA ASP A 26 0.99 -15.05 28.15
C ASP A 26 -0.14 -14.55 27.24
N PRO A 27 0.18 -13.78 26.18
CA PRO A 27 -0.83 -13.29 25.26
C PRO A 27 -1.49 -14.43 24.49
N TYR A 28 -2.83 -14.43 24.48
CA TYR A 28 -3.65 -15.41 23.78
C TYR A 28 -4.60 -14.76 22.78
N PHE A 29 -4.90 -15.49 21.73
CA PHE A 29 -5.83 -15.09 20.69
C PHE A 29 -6.85 -16.21 20.43
N ILE A 30 -8.10 -15.84 20.14
CA ILE A 30 -9.13 -16.80 19.79
C ILE A 30 -9.21 -16.88 18.27
N SER A 31 -8.91 -18.06 17.73
CA SER A 31 -9.05 -18.36 16.31
C SER A 31 -10.53 -18.54 15.91
N GLN A 32 -10.85 -18.42 14.61
CA GLN A 32 -12.21 -18.63 14.10
C GLN A 32 -12.74 -20.05 14.36
N ASP A 33 -11.85 -21.02 14.52
CA ASP A 33 -12.19 -22.40 14.91
C ASP A 33 -12.41 -22.57 16.42
N LYS A 34 -12.48 -21.46 17.17
CA LYS A 34 -12.68 -21.36 18.62
C LYS A 34 -11.58 -22.03 19.45
N ARG A 35 -10.37 -22.17 18.89
CA ARG A 35 -9.20 -22.64 19.63
C ARG A 35 -8.41 -21.47 20.19
N VAL A 36 -7.87 -21.68 21.38
CA VAL A 36 -6.92 -20.76 22.00
C VAL A 36 -5.58 -20.91 21.27
N LEU A 37 -5.09 -19.81 20.71
CA LEU A 37 -3.78 -19.70 20.10
C LEU A 37 -2.87 -18.95 21.07
N LEU A 38 -1.82 -19.62 21.53
CA LEU A 38 -0.73 -18.99 22.26
C LEU A 38 0.34 -18.55 21.28
N LEU A 39 0.86 -17.33 21.43
CA LEU A 39 1.94 -16.82 20.58
C LEU A 39 3.21 -17.69 20.70
N ALA A 40 3.43 -18.29 21.88
CA ALA A 40 4.48 -19.26 22.14
C ALA A 40 4.41 -20.51 21.23
N ASN A 41 3.19 -20.97 20.94
CA ASN A 41 2.92 -22.20 20.18
C ASN A 41 2.95 -22.01 18.66
N LEU A 42 3.15 -20.79 18.18
CA LEU A 42 3.22 -20.52 16.75
C LEU A 42 4.51 -21.14 16.16
N PRO A 43 4.46 -21.77 14.98
CA PRO A 43 5.68 -22.25 14.32
C PRO A 43 6.68 -21.12 14.07
N GLU A 44 7.97 -21.40 14.26
CA GLU A 44 9.04 -20.39 14.20
C GLU A 44 9.10 -19.67 12.85
N HIS A 45 8.94 -20.42 11.75
CA HIS A 45 8.88 -19.86 10.38
C HIS A 45 7.74 -18.88 10.13
N ILE A 46 6.68 -18.88 10.95
CA ILE A 46 5.61 -17.87 10.89
C ILE A 46 6.00 -16.65 11.73
N LYS A 47 6.53 -16.86 12.94
CA LYS A 47 7.00 -15.75 13.79
C LYS A 47 8.04 -14.90 13.05
N GLU A 48 9.04 -15.53 12.45
CA GLU A 48 10.11 -14.87 11.67
C GLU A 48 9.58 -13.99 10.52
N ARG A 49 8.39 -14.28 9.98
CA ARG A 49 7.80 -13.53 8.86
C ARG A 49 6.94 -12.36 9.32
N TYR A 50 6.39 -12.42 10.53
CA TYR A 50 5.37 -11.48 10.99
C TYR A 50 5.75 -10.73 12.26
N ILE A 51 6.82 -11.11 12.94
CA ILE A 51 7.29 -10.53 14.19
C ILE A 51 8.79 -10.25 14.02
N ASN A 52 9.24 -9.10 14.52
CA ASN A 52 10.68 -8.79 14.53
C ASN A 52 11.44 -9.60 15.59
N ASP A 53 12.77 -9.62 15.50
CA ASP A 53 13.64 -10.35 16.45
C ASP A 53 13.44 -9.93 17.92
N ALA A 54 13.03 -8.68 18.16
CA ALA A 54 12.77 -8.15 19.50
C ALA A 54 11.37 -8.49 20.06
N GLY A 55 10.44 -8.99 19.23
CA GLY A 55 9.10 -9.41 19.65
C GLY A 55 8.09 -8.29 19.91
N ASP A 56 8.42 -7.03 19.58
CA ASP A 56 7.60 -5.85 19.89
C ASP A 56 6.85 -5.27 18.67
N THR A 57 7.22 -5.70 17.46
CA THR A 57 6.70 -5.15 16.21
C THR A 57 6.10 -6.24 15.35
N TYR A 58 4.89 -5.99 14.84
CA TYR A 58 4.10 -6.96 14.09
C TYR A 58 3.82 -6.46 12.66
N LEU A 59 3.98 -7.34 11.68
CA LEU A 59 3.62 -7.08 10.28
C LEU A 59 2.12 -7.36 10.09
N VAL A 60 1.37 -6.30 9.78
CA VAL A 60 -0.04 -6.40 9.40
C VAL A 60 -0.18 -6.22 7.89
N THR A 61 -0.73 -7.22 7.22
CA THR A 61 -0.98 -7.16 5.77
C THR A 61 -2.46 -6.87 5.51
N ILE A 62 -2.74 -5.82 4.75
CA ILE A 62 -4.10 -5.40 4.40
C ILE A 62 -4.30 -5.63 2.91
N TYR A 63 -5.35 -6.37 2.55
CA TYR A 63 -5.70 -6.65 1.16
C TYR A 63 -6.89 -5.78 0.73
N PRO A 64 -6.85 -5.20 -0.49
CA PRO A 64 -7.97 -4.47 -1.03
C PRO A 64 -9.13 -5.43 -1.33
N ARG A 65 -10.36 -4.97 -1.12
CA ARG A 65 -11.58 -5.72 -1.48
C ARG A 65 -11.85 -5.66 -2.99
N GLU A 66 -11.47 -4.55 -3.61
CA GLU A 66 -11.73 -4.24 -5.02
C GLU A 66 -10.47 -4.45 -5.87
N HIS A 67 -10.64 -4.41 -7.20
CA HIS A 67 -9.55 -4.57 -8.14
C HIS A 67 -8.56 -3.40 -8.08
N ILE A 68 -7.35 -3.68 -7.59
CA ILE A 68 -6.35 -2.65 -7.25
C ILE A 68 -5.72 -1.94 -8.46
N TRP A 69 -5.96 -2.42 -9.68
CA TRP A 69 -5.44 -1.78 -10.91
C TRP A 69 -6.40 -0.77 -11.53
N ASP A 70 -7.56 -0.55 -10.92
CA ASP A 70 -8.34 0.67 -11.16
C ASP A 70 -7.67 1.82 -10.40
N PHE A 71 -7.34 2.90 -11.11
CA PHE A 71 -6.60 4.02 -10.54
C PHE A 71 -7.36 4.73 -9.41
N GLU A 72 -8.69 4.83 -9.50
CA GLU A 72 -9.53 5.44 -8.47
C GLU A 72 -9.57 4.56 -7.22
N VAL A 73 -9.71 3.25 -7.40
CA VAL A 73 -9.66 2.27 -6.30
C VAL A 73 -8.30 2.30 -5.62
N LEU A 74 -7.22 2.30 -6.39
CA LEU A 74 -5.84 2.37 -5.89
C LEU A 74 -5.60 3.61 -5.05
N ARG A 75 -6.02 4.78 -5.55
CA ARG A 75 -5.89 6.06 -4.87
C ARG A 75 -6.71 6.09 -3.58
N ARG A 76 -7.96 5.63 -3.62
CA ARG A 76 -8.85 5.56 -2.45
C ARG A 76 -8.30 4.60 -1.39
N PHE A 77 -7.84 3.42 -1.80
CA PHE A 77 -7.25 2.42 -0.91
C PHE A 77 -6.00 2.95 -0.23
N ASN A 78 -5.08 3.57 -0.99
CA ASN A 78 -3.88 4.16 -0.41
C ASN A 78 -4.20 5.30 0.57
N ALA A 79 -5.16 6.17 0.24
CA ALA A 79 -5.60 7.24 1.14
C ALA A 79 -6.24 6.71 2.44
N GLN A 80 -6.86 5.52 2.40
CA GLN A 80 -7.35 4.85 3.61
C GLN A 80 -6.20 4.25 4.43
N LEU A 81 -5.22 3.62 3.77
CA LEU A 81 -4.04 3.05 4.43
C LEU A 81 -3.19 4.13 5.13
N GLU A 82 -2.99 5.29 4.50
CA GLU A 82 -2.23 6.41 5.08
C GLU A 82 -2.86 6.93 6.38
N ARG A 83 -4.17 6.76 6.58
CA ARG A 83 -4.86 7.11 7.84
C ARG A 83 -4.58 6.11 8.97
N VAL A 84 -4.26 4.85 8.62
CA VAL A 84 -3.95 3.80 9.60
C VAL A 84 -2.52 3.98 10.10
N SER A 85 -1.57 4.20 9.19
CA SER A 85 -0.17 4.43 9.56
C SER A 85 0.58 5.21 8.46
N PRO A 86 1.46 6.16 8.84
CA PRO A 86 2.32 6.84 7.87
C PRO A 86 3.44 5.93 7.32
N ARG A 87 3.66 4.74 7.92
CA ARG A 87 4.73 3.79 7.53
C ARG A 87 4.19 2.64 6.66
N ILE A 88 3.14 2.90 5.88
CA ILE A 88 2.60 1.92 4.94
C ILE A 88 3.64 1.58 3.86
N THR A 89 3.72 0.31 3.49
CA THR A 89 4.62 -0.19 2.46
C THR A 89 3.90 -1.21 1.58
N GLY A 90 4.52 -1.58 0.47
CA GLY A 90 4.00 -2.59 -0.47
C GLY A 90 3.86 -2.04 -1.89
N ASN A 91 3.35 -2.90 -2.77
CA ASN A 91 3.21 -2.57 -4.20
C ASN A 91 2.26 -1.39 -4.48
N PRO A 92 1.05 -1.31 -3.86
CA PRO A 92 0.11 -0.21 -4.16
C PRO A 92 0.65 1.21 -3.93
N PRO A 93 1.20 1.58 -2.74
CA PRO A 93 1.77 2.91 -2.54
C PRO A 93 2.97 3.19 -3.44
N MET A 94 3.81 2.18 -3.69
CA MET A 94 4.98 2.30 -4.57
C MET A 94 4.57 2.61 -6.01
N PHE A 95 3.56 1.91 -6.52
CA PHE A 95 3.08 2.07 -7.88
C PHE A 95 2.41 3.44 -8.12
N LEU A 96 1.64 3.95 -7.15
CA LEU A 96 1.09 5.31 -7.21
C LEU A 96 2.20 6.35 -7.35
N ARG A 97 3.23 6.26 -6.51
CA ARG A 97 4.39 7.16 -6.56
C ARG A 97 5.08 7.09 -7.91
N LEU A 98 5.26 5.88 -8.46
CA LEU A 98 5.88 5.67 -9.76
C LEU A 98 5.09 6.37 -10.88
N ILE A 99 3.77 6.20 -10.93
CA ILE A 99 2.92 6.86 -11.92
C ILE A 99 3.04 8.39 -11.81
N ASP A 100 3.00 8.92 -10.59
CA ASP A 100 3.14 10.36 -10.35
C ASP A 100 4.48 10.91 -10.86
N TYR A 101 5.58 10.18 -10.62
CA TYR A 101 6.91 10.55 -11.12
C TYR A 101 6.97 10.49 -12.65
N ILE A 102 6.51 9.39 -13.25
CA ILE A 102 6.52 9.24 -14.72
C ILE A 102 5.68 10.33 -15.37
N GLY A 103 4.50 10.63 -14.84
CA GLY A 103 3.64 11.68 -15.39
C GLY A 103 4.27 13.07 -15.32
N ARG A 104 4.85 13.43 -14.17
CA ARG A 104 5.48 14.73 -13.97
C ARG A 104 6.75 14.91 -14.79
N ASP A 105 7.63 13.92 -14.79
CA ASP A 105 8.91 14.01 -15.49
C ASP A 105 8.74 13.78 -16.99
N GLY A 106 7.78 12.94 -17.39
CA GLY A 106 7.37 12.80 -18.78
C GLY A 106 6.89 14.14 -19.37
N LEU A 107 6.06 14.90 -18.65
CA LEU A 107 5.62 16.22 -19.11
C LEU A 107 6.80 17.18 -19.32
N ARG A 108 7.73 17.22 -18.36
CA ARG A 108 8.93 18.08 -18.45
C ARG A 108 9.83 17.66 -19.61
N ALA A 109 10.05 16.37 -19.78
CA ALA A 109 10.85 15.81 -20.87
C ALA A 109 10.24 16.15 -22.24
N THR A 110 8.92 16.01 -22.39
CA THR A 110 8.19 16.37 -23.61
C THR A 110 8.33 17.86 -23.94
N ILE A 111 8.18 18.74 -22.95
CA ILE A 111 8.35 20.19 -23.15
C ILE A 111 9.79 20.51 -23.58
N LEU A 112 10.79 19.92 -22.92
CA LEU A 112 12.19 20.09 -23.27
C LEU A 112 12.50 19.58 -24.68
N ALA A 113 11.96 18.42 -25.07
CA ALA A 113 12.14 17.86 -26.39
C ALA A 113 11.56 18.78 -27.48
N ILE A 114 10.33 19.28 -27.30
CA ILE A 114 9.70 20.23 -28.22
C ILE A 114 10.54 21.50 -28.35
N PHE A 115 11.02 22.03 -27.22
CA PHE A 115 11.83 23.24 -27.22
C PHE A 115 13.15 23.05 -28.00
N ILE A 116 13.82 21.91 -27.82
CA ILE A 116 15.04 21.56 -28.56
C ILE A 116 14.74 21.45 -30.06
N VAL A 117 13.64 20.81 -30.45
CA VAL A 117 13.22 20.69 -31.86
C VAL A 117 12.98 22.07 -32.48
N ILE A 118 12.30 22.98 -31.77
CA ILE A 118 12.08 24.35 -32.24
C ILE A 118 13.40 25.09 -32.46
N ILE A 119 14.36 24.96 -31.54
CA ILE A 119 15.69 25.58 -31.68
C ILE A 119 16.41 25.03 -32.91
N LEU A 120 16.39 23.71 -33.12
CA LEU A 120 17.02 23.08 -34.28
C LEU A 120 16.41 23.59 -35.59
N LEU A 121 15.09 23.65 -35.68
CA LEU A 121 14.40 24.19 -36.86
C LEU A 121 14.69 25.68 -37.07
N TRP A 122 14.80 26.45 -35.99
CA TRP A 122 15.14 27.87 -36.07
C TRP A 122 16.56 28.10 -36.59
N VAL A 123 17.53 27.30 -36.13
CA VAL A 123 18.92 27.35 -36.63
C VAL A 123 18.98 26.96 -38.10
N ASP A 124 18.22 25.94 -38.51
CA ASP A 124 18.21 25.45 -39.90
C ASP A 124 17.60 26.47 -40.87
N PHE A 125 16.41 26.99 -40.57
CA PHE A 125 15.72 27.92 -41.47
C PHE A 125 16.16 29.39 -41.32
N ARG A 126 16.86 29.75 -40.23
CA ARG A 126 17.21 31.14 -39.84
C ARG A 126 16.01 32.12 -39.84
N SER A 127 14.78 31.59 -39.84
CA SER A 127 13.52 32.34 -39.90
C SER A 127 12.51 31.70 -38.97
N LEU A 128 12.01 32.48 -38.01
CA LEU A 128 11.05 32.01 -37.01
C LEU A 128 9.73 31.55 -37.65
N SER A 129 9.32 32.20 -38.75
CA SER A 129 8.08 31.86 -39.48
C SER A 129 8.13 30.48 -40.13
N MET A 130 9.28 30.08 -40.67
CA MET A 130 9.45 28.75 -41.28
C MET A 130 9.61 27.66 -40.22
N ALA A 131 10.27 27.96 -39.10
CA ALA A 131 10.37 27.03 -37.98
C ALA A 131 8.98 26.69 -37.40
N LEU A 132 8.08 27.68 -37.24
CA LEU A 132 6.71 27.43 -36.77
C LEU A 132 5.88 26.58 -37.76
N LEU A 133 6.06 26.77 -39.07
CA LEU A 133 5.43 25.92 -40.08
C LEU A 133 5.87 24.45 -39.95
N GLY A 134 7.14 24.21 -39.61
CA GLY A 134 7.68 22.87 -39.36
C GLY A 134 7.14 22.19 -38.10
N VAL A 135 6.65 22.95 -37.12
CA VAL A 135 6.05 22.41 -35.88
C VAL A 135 4.63 21.88 -36.10
N ILE A 136 3.92 22.37 -37.12
CA ILE A 136 2.54 21.93 -37.44
C ILE A 136 2.45 20.41 -37.66
N PRO A 137 3.26 19.77 -38.53
CA PRO A 137 3.22 18.31 -38.69
C PRO A 137 3.64 17.56 -37.42
N LEU A 138 4.51 18.13 -36.58
CA LEU A 138 4.90 17.53 -35.30
C LEU A 138 3.71 17.47 -34.31
N ILE A 139 2.95 18.56 -34.21
CA ILE A 139 1.74 18.61 -33.38
C ILE A 139 0.67 17.68 -33.97
N ALA A 140 0.46 17.72 -35.28
CA ALA A 140 -0.50 16.85 -35.96
C ALA A 140 -0.18 15.36 -35.73
N GLY A 141 1.09 14.97 -35.84
CA GLY A 141 1.54 13.61 -35.57
C GLY A 141 1.49 13.22 -34.09
N GLY A 142 1.50 14.17 -33.15
CA GLY A 142 1.30 13.90 -31.74
C GLY A 142 -0.16 13.73 -31.30
N ILE A 143 -1.11 14.25 -32.09
CA ILE A 143 -2.55 14.17 -31.83
C ILE A 143 -3.18 12.93 -32.47
N TRP A 144 -2.65 12.49 -33.61
CA TRP A 144 -3.11 11.33 -34.37
C TRP A 144 -2.67 10.00 -33.75
#